data_AF-A0A091HQQ3-F1
#
_entry.id   AF-A0A091HQQ3-F1
#
_cell.length_a   1.000
_cell.length_b   1.000
_cell.length_c   1.000
_cell.angle_alpha   90.00
_cell.angle_beta   90.00
_cell.angle_gamma   90.00
#
_symmetry.space_group_name_H-M   'P 1'
#
loop_
_entity.id
_entity.type
_entity.pdbx_description
1 polymer ?
#
loop_
_entity_poly.entity_id
_entity_poly.type
_entity_poly.pdbx_seq_one_letter_code
_entity_poly.pdbx_strand_id
1 'polypeptide(L)' 'MSGDAGMEVFGEAAPYLRKSEKERIQAQNQPFDAKTYCFVADPEMVYARGRIRAAQDGKITVETEDGRV' A
#
# COMPACT_ATOMS: atom_id res chain seq x y z
N MET A 1 16.16 -13.60 8.29
CA MET A 1 15.48 -12.29 8.26
C MET A 1 16.43 -11.27 8.89
N SER A 2 16.73 -10.17 8.21
CA SER A 2 17.51 -9.07 8.83
C SER A 2 16.59 -8.33 9.81
N GLY A 3 16.73 -8.65 11.09
CA GLY A 3 16.00 -8.01 12.19
C GLY A 3 16.58 -6.66 12.57
N ASP A 4 16.00 -6.00 13.57
CA ASP A 4 16.36 -4.63 13.95
C ASP A 4 17.79 -4.46 14.45
N ALA A 5 18.41 -5.52 14.99
CA ALA A 5 19.82 -5.52 15.41
C ALA A 5 20.79 -5.14 14.27
N GLY A 6 20.46 -5.45 13.02
CA GLY A 6 21.28 -5.06 11.86
C GLY A 6 21.24 -3.56 11.54
N MET A 7 20.33 -2.80 12.14
CA MET A 7 20.19 -1.37 11.92
C MET A 7 20.85 -0.50 12.99
N GLU A 8 21.35 -1.11 14.08
CA GLU A 8 21.99 -0.39 15.19
C GLU A 8 23.20 0.46 14.73
N VAL A 9 23.93 -0.02 13.72
CA VAL A 9 25.08 0.69 13.13
C VAL A 9 24.71 2.06 12.51
N PHE A 10 23.44 2.28 12.20
CA PHE A 10 22.94 3.53 11.63
C PHE A 10 22.39 4.49 12.70
N GLY A 11 22.32 4.08 13.97
CA GLY A 11 21.86 4.90 15.08
C GLY A 11 20.55 5.62 14.79
N GLU A 12 20.52 6.95 15.00
CA GLU A 12 19.34 7.80 14.80
C GLU A 12 18.85 7.86 13.34
N ALA A 13 19.71 7.55 12.36
CA ALA A 13 19.32 7.53 10.95
C ALA A 13 18.52 6.27 10.58
N ALA A 14 18.57 5.21 11.40
CA ALA A 14 17.96 3.92 11.09
C ALA A 14 16.49 4.00 10.63
N PRO A 15 15.58 4.75 11.30
CA PRO A 15 14.16 4.81 10.91
C PRO A 15 13.89 5.44 9.55
N TYR A 16 14.82 6.28 9.07
CA TYR A 16 14.75 6.93 7.76
C TYR A 16 15.27 6.01 6.64
N LEU A 17 16.15 5.06 6.98
CA LEU A 17 16.70 4.08 6.05
C LEU A 17 15.82 2.83 5.95
N ARG A 18 15.26 2.38 7.08
CA ARG A 18 14.43 1.18 7.15
C ARG A 18 13.44 1.26 8.30
N LYS A 19 12.18 0.89 8.00
CA LYS A 19 11.18 0.64 9.04
C LYS A 19 11.59 -0.52 9.95
N SER A 20 11.13 -0.45 11.19
CA SER A 20 11.37 -1.51 12.17
C SER A 20 10.79 -2.85 11.70
N GLU A 21 11.32 -3.95 12.22
CA GLU A 21 10.82 -5.30 11.94
C GLU A 21 9.33 -5.40 12.28
N LYS A 22 8.91 -4.81 13.41
CA LYS A 22 7.51 -4.75 13.82
C LYS A 22 6.62 -4.07 12.77
N GLU A 23 7.00 -2.87 12.30
CA GLU A 23 6.24 -2.14 11.29
C GLU A 23 6.19 -2.89 9.96
N ARG A 24 7.30 -3.53 9.56
CA ARG A 24 7.36 -4.33 8.33
C ARG A 24 6.45 -5.56 8.40
N ILE A 25 6.45 -6.27 9.52
CA ILE A 25 5.57 -7.43 9.74
C ILE A 25 4.11 -6.98 9.74
N GLN A 26 3.79 -5.87 10.41
CA GLN A 26 2.43 -5.34 10.43
C GLN A 26 1.94 -4.94 9.04
N ALA A 27 2.79 -4.27 8.23
CA ALA A 27 2.46 -3.89 6.86
C ALA A 27 2.29 -5.11 5.94
N GLN A 28 3.12 -6.14 6.09
CA GLN A 28 3.04 -7.36 5.28
C GLN A 28 1.83 -8.24 5.64
N ASN A 29 1.42 -8.23 6.91
CA ASN A 29 0.26 -9.01 7.38
C ASN A 29 -1.08 -8.27 7.18
N GLN A 30 -1.07 -7.09 6.54
CA GLN A 30 -2.30 -6.36 6.26
C GLN A 30 -3.16 -7.14 5.24
N PRO A 31 -4.50 -7.20 5.43
CA PRO A 31 -5.39 -7.85 4.47
C PRO A 31 -5.29 -7.23 3.06
N PHE A 32 -4.95 -8.06 2.09
CA PHE A 32 -4.83 -7.68 0.68
C PHE A 32 -5.59 -8.67 -0.20
N ASP A 33 -6.48 -8.15 -1.04
CA ASP A 33 -7.20 -8.94 -2.04
C ASP A 33 -6.75 -8.52 -3.45
N ALA A 34 -5.96 -9.38 -4.08
CA ALA A 34 -5.37 -9.12 -5.38
C ALA A 34 -6.40 -8.92 -6.50
N LYS A 35 -7.65 -9.35 -6.33
CA LYS A 35 -8.70 -9.20 -7.35
C LYS A 35 -9.39 -7.83 -7.30
N THR A 36 -9.51 -7.26 -6.10
CA THR A 36 -10.26 -6.01 -5.90
C THR A 36 -9.35 -4.80 -5.80
N TYR A 37 -8.14 -4.93 -5.26
CA TYR A 37 -7.18 -3.82 -5.19
C TYR A 37 -6.59 -3.50 -6.56
N CYS A 38 -6.68 -2.23 -6.98
CA CYS A 38 -6.20 -1.78 -8.27
C CYS A 38 -5.68 -0.33 -8.21
N PHE A 39 -5.01 0.08 -9.30
CA PHE A 39 -4.65 1.47 -9.57
C PHE A 39 -5.45 1.96 -10.77
N VAL A 40 -6.06 3.15 -10.65
CA VAL A 40 -6.83 3.80 -11.70
C VAL A 40 -6.20 5.13 -12.07
N ALA A 41 -6.35 5.57 -13.32
CA ALA A 41 -5.86 6.86 -13.76
C ALA A 41 -6.61 7.99 -13.04
N ASP A 42 -5.87 8.94 -12.49
CA ASP A 42 -6.40 10.10 -11.78
C ASP A 42 -5.80 11.39 -12.38
N PRO A 43 -6.61 12.43 -12.64
CA PRO A 43 -6.13 13.65 -13.29
C PRO A 43 -5.16 14.48 -12.45
N GLU A 44 -5.19 14.38 -11.12
CA GLU A 44 -4.33 15.16 -10.21
C GLU A 44 -3.13 14.34 -9.73
N MET A 45 -3.33 13.06 -9.41
CA MET A 45 -2.32 12.17 -8.84
C MET A 45 -1.66 11.24 -9.87
N VAL A 46 -2.05 11.32 -11.15
CA VAL A 46 -1.70 10.41 -12.25
C VAL A 46 -2.29 9.01 -12.06
N TYR A 47 -2.11 8.42 -10.88
CA TYR A 47 -2.72 7.16 -10.48
C TYR A 47 -3.22 7.23 -9.04
N ALA A 48 -4.47 6.82 -8.82
CA ALA A 48 -5.05 6.63 -7.51
C ALA A 48 -5.18 5.13 -7.19
N ARG A 49 -4.94 4.77 -5.93
CA ARG A 49 -5.26 3.44 -5.42
C ARG A 49 -6.74 3.34 -5.14
N GLY A 50 -7.33 2.19 -5.40
CA GLY A 50 -8.73 1.94 -5.11
C GLY A 50 -9.10 0.47 -5.05
N ARG A 51 -10.36 0.22 -4.75
CA ARG A 51 -10.96 -1.11 -4.71
C ARG A 51 -12.12 -1.19 -5.69
N ILE A 52 -12.16 -2.26 -6.46
CA ILE A 52 -13.26 -2.56 -7.39
C ILE A 52 -14.52 -2.83 -6.59
N ARG A 53 -15.57 -2.05 -6.83
CA ARG A 53 -16.88 -2.20 -6.20
C ARG A 53 -17.87 -2.96 -7.08
N ALA A 54 -17.80 -2.75 -8.38
CA ALA A 54 -18.66 -3.41 -9.35
C ALA A 54 -17.97 -3.54 -10.71
N ALA A 55 -18.34 -4.58 -11.46
CA ALA A 55 -18.01 -4.74 -12.86
C ALA A 55 -19.30 -5.07 -13.62
N GLN A 56 -19.69 -4.22 -14.57
CA GLN A 56 -20.91 -4.37 -15.37
C GLN A 56 -20.60 -4.00 -16.82
N ASP A 57 -21.00 -4.85 -17.77
CA ASP A 57 -20.89 -4.59 -19.22
C ASP A 57 -19.50 -4.12 -19.70
N GLY A 58 -18.44 -4.69 -19.11
CA GLY A 58 -17.06 -4.34 -19.44
C GLY A 58 -16.55 -3.03 -18.81
N LYS A 59 -17.37 -2.35 -17.99
CA LYS A 59 -16.98 -1.20 -17.19
C LYS A 59 -16.73 -1.61 -15.75
N ILE A 60 -15.68 -1.05 -15.14
CA ILE A 60 -15.31 -1.30 -13.74
C ILE A 60 -15.53 -0.01 -12.96
N THR A 61 -16.25 -0.11 -11.85
CA THR A 61 -16.45 0.97 -10.88
C THR A 61 -15.47 0.76 -9.73
N VAL A 62 -14.64 1.76 -9.46
CA VAL A 62 -13.55 1.68 -8.48
C VAL A 62 -13.74 2.77 -7.45
N GLU A 63 -13.83 2.36 -6.18
CA GLU A 63 -13.80 3.28 -5.05
C GLU A 63 -12.33 3.54 -4.68
N THR A 64 -11.88 4.77 -4.93
CA THR A 64 -10.54 5.26 -4.59
C THR A 64 -10.34 5.41 -3.08
N GLU A 65 -9.10 5.34 -2.59
CA GLU A 65 -8.79 5.43 -1.15
C GLU A 65 -9.21 6.75 -0.49
N ASP A 66 -9.38 7.82 -1.29
CA ASP A 66 -9.88 9.13 -0.89
C ASP A 66 -11.41 9.26 -1.00
N GLY A 67 -12.12 8.18 -1.33
CA GLY A 67 -13.58 8.08 -1.26
C GLY A 67 -14.33 8.50 -2.53
N ARG A 68 -13.63 8.74 -3.65
CA ARG A 68 -14.26 8.98 -4.96
C ARG A 68 -14.59 7.64 -5.64
N VAL A 69 -15.69 7.56 -6.39
CA VAL A 69 -16.22 6.35 -7.06
C VAL A 69 -16.36 6.55 -8.55
#